data_AF-A0A8T8WLP6-F1
#
_entry.id   AF-A0A8T8WLP6-F1
#
_cell.length_a   1.000
_cell.length_b   1.000
_cell.length_c   1.000
_cell.angle_alpha   90.00
_cell.angle_beta   90.00
_cell.angle_gamma   90.00
#
_symmetry.space_group_name_H-M   'P 1'
#
loop_
_entity.id
_entity.type
_entity.pdbx_description
1 polymer ?
#
loop_
_entity_poly.entity_id
_entity_poly.type
_entity_poly.pdbx_seq_one_letter_code
_entity_poly.pdbx_strand_id
1 'polypeptide(L)'
;MSLADYTFDPSVLHEFYRVEELPHLSSELTPIPRQLQATIALLQPLRNTDILESCRQPRATPYTGCRNARHEYLNLDPLSKAWRQQMMKLPPFARLVFDLTLPPRDTSQSPEIYGAHNIPEKVCCVVETRDITTLVRSISLTTVMRAKSEVISFDVVFIQEDGIPVKGMEGLKGQLVALSQAKGTAEANKRKNAIAGVREIDG
;
A
#
# COMPACT_ATOMS: atom_id res chain seq x y z
N MET A 1 -20.26 25.99 -8.66
CA MET A 1 -19.72 25.59 -7.34
C MET A 1 -18.27 25.22 -7.56
N SER A 2 -17.34 25.88 -6.87
CA SER A 2 -15.91 25.61 -7.03
C SER A 2 -15.60 24.19 -6.58
N LEU A 3 -14.83 23.45 -7.38
CA LEU A 3 -14.26 22.14 -7.08
C LEU A 3 -13.18 22.30 -6.01
N ALA A 4 -13.54 22.89 -4.86
CA ALA A 4 -12.65 22.97 -3.72
C ALA A 4 -12.39 21.53 -3.30
N ASP A 5 -11.13 21.13 -3.48
CA ASP A 5 -10.52 19.89 -3.06
C ASP A 5 -11.16 19.34 -1.78
N TYR A 6 -12.12 18.42 -1.92
CA TYR A 6 -12.61 17.63 -0.77
C TYR A 6 -11.49 16.65 -0.43
N THR A 7 -10.47 17.18 0.23
CA THR A 7 -9.30 16.44 0.70
C THR A 7 -9.47 16.32 2.20
N PHE A 8 -9.76 15.10 2.65
CA PHE A 8 -9.72 14.78 4.08
C PHE A 8 -8.31 15.01 4.63
N ASP A 9 -8.20 15.32 5.92
CA ASP A 9 -6.91 15.48 6.57
C ASP A 9 -6.17 14.13 6.64
N PRO A 10 -4.98 13.98 6.01
CA PRO A 10 -4.22 12.72 6.08
C PRO A 10 -3.80 12.30 7.49
N SER A 11 -3.85 13.21 8.48
CA SER A 11 -3.52 12.89 9.88
C SER A 11 -4.43 11.79 10.45
N VAL A 12 -5.68 11.67 9.97
CA VAL A 12 -6.61 10.63 10.43
C VAL A 12 -6.09 9.20 10.12
N LEU A 13 -5.14 9.07 9.19
CA LEU A 13 -4.52 7.78 8.85
C LEU A 13 -3.60 7.23 9.96
N HIS A 14 -3.27 8.04 10.97
CA HIS A 14 -2.45 7.61 12.11
C HIS A 14 -3.06 6.42 12.89
N GLU A 15 -4.38 6.31 12.91
CA GLU A 15 -5.09 5.21 13.59
C GLU A 15 -5.00 3.87 12.85
N PHE A 16 -4.56 3.89 11.59
CA PHE A 16 -4.64 2.75 10.67
C PHE A 16 -3.27 2.16 10.33
N TYR A 17 -2.22 2.54 11.06
CA TYR A 17 -0.94 1.85 10.99
C TYR A 17 -0.41 1.53 12.39
N ARG A 18 0.34 0.44 12.48
CA ARG A 18 1.05 0.03 13.69
C ARG A 18 2.51 -0.16 13.36
N VAL A 19 3.38 0.29 14.26
CA VAL A 19 4.84 0.13 14.14
C VAL A 19 5.32 -0.76 15.27
N GLU A 20 6.14 -1.74 14.91
CA GLU A 20 6.71 -2.70 15.83
C GLU A 20 8.22 -2.79 15.57
N GLU A 21 9.01 -3.01 16.62
CA GLU A 21 10.43 -3.32 16.48
C GLU A 21 10.58 -4.82 16.15
N LEU A 22 11.35 -5.14 15.11
CA LEU A 22 11.65 -6.53 14.78
C LEU A 22 12.64 -7.12 15.80
N PRO A 23 12.45 -8.38 16.23
CA PRO A 23 13.36 -9.03 17.15
C PRO A 23 14.80 -9.00 16.63
N HIS A 24 15.72 -8.55 17.48
CA HIS A 24 17.14 -8.62 17.18
C HIS A 24 17.59 -10.08 17.21
N LEU A 25 18.00 -10.64 16.07
CA LEU A 25 18.87 -11.81 16.05
C LEU A 25 20.26 -11.35 16.49
N SER A 26 20.47 -11.28 17.81
CA SER A 26 21.73 -10.87 18.41
C SER A 26 22.81 -11.93 18.13
N SER A 27 23.69 -11.62 17.18
CA SER A 27 25.09 -12.07 17.24
C SER A 27 25.86 -10.92 17.86
N GLU A 28 26.37 -11.13 19.07
CA GLU A 28 27.22 -10.17 19.78
C GLU A 28 28.34 -9.71 18.84
N LEU A 29 28.37 -8.43 18.45
CA LEU A 29 29.58 -7.63 18.11
C LEU A 29 29.31 -6.32 17.34
N THR A 30 28.07 -5.97 16.95
CA THR A 30 27.79 -4.63 16.39
C THR A 30 26.38 -4.14 16.72
N PRO A 31 26.17 -2.86 17.05
CA PRO A 31 24.83 -2.30 17.17
C PRO A 31 24.20 -2.24 15.77
N ILE A 32 23.43 -3.27 15.43
CA ILE A 32 22.65 -3.31 14.20
C ILE A 32 21.53 -2.26 14.32
N PRO A 33 21.30 -1.40 13.30
CA PRO A 33 20.19 -0.45 13.31
C PRO A 33 18.87 -1.15 13.62
N ARG A 34 18.03 -0.54 14.47
CA ARG A 34 16.71 -1.09 14.81
C ARG A 34 15.90 -1.28 13.54
N GLN A 35 15.52 -2.52 13.25
CA GLN A 35 14.69 -2.84 12.09
C GLN A 35 13.23 -2.62 12.47
N LEU A 36 12.59 -1.64 11.84
CA LEU A 36 11.19 -1.34 12.08
C LEU A 36 10.31 -2.12 11.10
N GLN A 37 9.24 -2.70 11.63
CA GLN A 37 8.12 -3.21 10.85
C GLN A 37 6.93 -2.25 10.98
N ALA A 38 6.20 -2.07 9.89
CA ALA A 38 4.89 -1.46 9.95
C ALA A 38 3.82 -2.36 9.34
N THR A 39 2.64 -2.38 9.97
CA THR A 39 1.41 -2.96 9.40
C THR A 39 0.46 -1.81 9.08
N ILE A 40 0.00 -1.73 7.83
CA ILE A 40 -0.91 -0.70 7.35
C ILE A 40 -2.24 -1.34 7.01
N ALA A 41 -3.30 -0.97 7.72
CA ALA A 41 -4.67 -1.32 7.41
C ALA A 41 -5.17 -0.41 6.29
N LEU A 42 -4.91 -0.82 5.04
CA LEU A 42 -4.89 0.06 3.88
C LEU A 42 -6.29 0.55 3.47
N LEU A 43 -7.30 -0.30 3.61
CA LEU A 43 -8.69 -0.05 3.19
C LEU A 43 -9.63 0.28 4.36
N GLN A 44 -9.20 0.01 5.60
CA GLN A 44 -9.95 0.38 6.81
C GLN A 44 -10.32 1.88 6.90
N PRO A 45 -9.51 2.85 6.39
CA PRO A 45 -9.90 4.26 6.39
C PRO A 45 -11.20 4.55 5.65
N LEU A 46 -11.68 3.68 4.74
CA LEU A 46 -12.95 3.86 4.05
C LEU A 46 -14.17 3.80 5.00
N ARG A 47 -14.00 3.39 6.27
CA ARG A 47 -15.03 3.52 7.32
C ARG A 47 -15.30 4.97 7.72
N ASN A 48 -14.37 5.89 7.42
CA ASN A 48 -14.52 7.31 7.68
C ASN A 48 -15.31 7.94 6.53
N THR A 49 -16.40 8.62 6.85
CA THR A 49 -17.32 9.20 5.87
C THR A 49 -16.64 10.21 4.95
N ASP A 50 -15.74 11.06 5.46
CA ASP A 50 -15.05 12.06 4.62
C ASP A 50 -14.10 11.38 3.61
N ILE A 51 -13.38 10.34 4.06
CA ILE A 51 -12.50 9.55 3.17
C ILE A 51 -13.32 8.85 2.11
N LEU A 52 -14.45 8.24 2.50
CA LEU A 52 -15.34 7.54 1.60
C LEU A 52 -15.91 8.48 0.54
N GLU A 53 -16.45 9.63 0.95
CA GLU A 53 -17.02 10.62 0.02
C GLU A 53 -15.96 11.17 -0.96
N SER A 54 -14.72 11.42 -0.50
CA SER A 54 -13.61 11.71 -1.42
C SER A 54 -13.39 10.59 -2.44
N CYS A 55 -13.49 9.32 -2.03
CA CYS A 55 -13.30 8.17 -2.90
C CYS A 55 -14.51 7.87 -3.80
N ARG A 56 -15.70 8.43 -3.55
CA ARG A 56 -16.87 8.31 -4.43
C ARG A 56 -16.80 9.23 -5.64
N GLN A 57 -15.87 10.18 -5.64
CA GLN A 57 -15.73 11.14 -6.73
C GLN A 57 -15.32 10.45 -8.06
N PRO A 58 -15.90 10.88 -9.19
CA PRO A 58 -15.52 10.35 -10.50
C PRO A 58 -14.03 10.53 -10.78
N ARG A 59 -13.43 9.53 -11.44
CA ARG A 59 -12.07 9.69 -11.97
C ARG A 59 -12.09 10.70 -13.11
N ALA A 60 -11.00 11.47 -13.22
CA ALA A 60 -10.76 12.34 -14.37
C ALA A 60 -10.73 11.56 -15.70
N THR A 61 -10.35 10.28 -15.66
CA THR A 61 -10.43 9.36 -16.79
C THR A 61 -11.51 8.31 -16.55
N PRO A 62 -12.60 8.32 -17.34
CA PRO A 62 -13.65 7.32 -17.21
C PRO A 62 -13.10 5.95 -17.60
N TYR A 63 -13.35 4.96 -16.75
CA TYR A 63 -13.07 3.56 -17.07
C TYR A 63 -14.08 3.07 -18.11
N THR A 64 -13.61 2.50 -19.22
CA THR A 64 -14.44 2.07 -20.37
C THR A 64 -15.08 0.68 -20.20
N GLY A 65 -15.03 0.08 -19.00
CA GLY A 65 -15.73 -1.17 -18.73
C GLY A 65 -17.23 -0.96 -18.51
N CYS A 66 -18.05 -1.92 -18.94
CA CYS A 66 -19.49 -1.97 -18.63
C CYS A 66 -19.71 -2.04 -17.12
N ARG A 67 -19.81 -0.88 -16.46
CA ARG A 67 -20.15 -0.78 -15.04
C ARG A 67 -21.64 -1.04 -14.87
N ASN A 68 -21.98 -1.94 -13.95
CA ASN A 68 -23.37 -2.16 -13.57
C ASN A 68 -23.89 -0.90 -12.86
N ALA A 69 -25.01 -0.34 -13.32
CA ALA A 69 -25.58 0.90 -12.76
C ALA A 69 -25.99 0.79 -11.27
N ARG A 70 -26.00 -0.44 -10.71
CA ARG A 70 -26.31 -0.70 -9.31
C ARG A 70 -25.11 -0.60 -8.37
N HIS A 71 -23.88 -0.56 -8.88
CA HIS A 71 -22.66 -0.61 -8.07
C HIS A 71 -21.86 0.69 -8.19
N GLU A 72 -21.45 1.24 -7.05
CA GLU A 72 -20.64 2.44 -7.00
C GLU A 72 -19.16 2.07 -6.85
N TYR A 73 -18.40 2.18 -7.92
CA TYR A 73 -16.99 1.85 -7.93
C TYR A 73 -16.16 3.02 -7.40
N LEU A 74 -15.47 2.78 -6.28
CA LEU A 74 -14.67 3.78 -5.61
C LEU A 74 -13.39 4.12 -6.40
N ASN A 75 -13.05 5.39 -6.40
CA ASN A 75 -11.76 5.92 -6.81
C ASN A 75 -10.81 5.93 -5.60
N LEU A 76 -9.80 5.06 -5.58
CA LEU A 76 -8.83 5.04 -4.49
C LEU A 76 -7.70 6.08 -4.62
N ASP A 77 -7.69 6.93 -5.65
CA ASP A 77 -6.64 7.94 -5.84
C ASP A 77 -6.50 8.91 -4.64
N PRO A 78 -7.57 9.44 -4.04
CA PRO A 78 -7.47 10.28 -2.84
C PRO A 78 -6.81 9.55 -1.68
N LEU A 79 -7.23 8.30 -1.43
CA LEU A 79 -6.66 7.45 -0.40
C LEU A 79 -5.18 7.13 -0.67
N SER A 80 -4.81 6.88 -1.94
CA SER A 80 -3.44 6.68 -2.37
C SER A 80 -2.55 7.88 -2.15
N LYS A 81 -3.05 9.08 -2.46
CA LYS A 81 -2.34 10.33 -2.21
C LYS A 81 -2.12 10.54 -0.71
N ALA A 82 -3.17 10.37 0.10
CA ALA A 82 -3.08 10.57 1.54
C ALA A 82 -2.13 9.57 2.21
N TRP A 83 -2.20 8.28 1.85
CA TRP A 83 -1.26 7.28 2.35
C TRP A 83 0.18 7.60 1.99
N ARG A 84 0.46 7.99 0.74
CA ARG A 84 1.82 8.39 0.36
C ARG A 84 2.32 9.59 1.16
N GLN A 85 1.50 10.62 1.32
CA GLN A 85 1.84 11.79 2.14
C GLN A 85 2.14 11.39 3.58
N GLN A 86 1.34 10.50 4.14
CA GLN A 86 1.53 10.01 5.50
C GLN A 86 2.80 9.18 5.65
N MET A 87 3.03 8.24 4.73
CA MET A 87 4.22 7.40 4.71
C MET A 87 5.51 8.22 4.58
N MET A 88 5.50 9.33 3.84
CA MET A 88 6.65 10.23 3.72
C MET A 88 7.09 10.86 5.05
N LYS A 89 6.18 10.99 6.03
CA LYS A 89 6.48 11.51 7.37
C LYS A 89 7.07 10.45 8.31
N LEU A 90 6.89 9.17 7.99
CA LEU A 90 7.34 8.05 8.82
C LEU A 90 8.79 7.66 8.46
N PRO A 91 9.55 7.07 9.40
CA PRO A 91 10.86 6.50 9.08
C PRO A 91 10.72 5.37 8.03
N PRO A 92 11.80 5.04 7.30
CA PRO A 92 11.84 3.84 6.47
C PRO A 92 11.59 2.58 7.32
N PHE A 93 10.90 1.61 6.73
CA PHE A 93 10.61 0.32 7.37
C PHE A 93 11.38 -0.79 6.67
N ALA A 94 11.96 -1.71 7.45
CA ALA A 94 12.60 -2.92 6.94
C ALA A 94 11.56 -3.95 6.49
N ARG A 95 10.37 -3.94 7.09
CA ARG A 95 9.24 -4.77 6.69
C ARG A 95 7.94 -3.98 6.66
N LEU A 96 7.17 -4.13 5.59
CA LEU A 96 5.88 -3.47 5.44
C LEU A 96 4.79 -4.49 5.12
N VAL A 97 3.80 -4.61 6.01
CA VAL A 97 2.65 -5.50 5.86
C VAL A 97 1.45 -4.67 5.42
N PHE A 98 0.88 -5.00 4.27
CA PHE A 98 -0.37 -4.43 3.79
C PHE A 98 -1.54 -5.30 4.22
N ASP A 99 -2.33 -4.81 5.16
CA ASP A 99 -3.62 -5.39 5.52
C ASP A 99 -4.69 -4.77 4.61
N LEU A 100 -5.27 -5.61 3.76
CA LEU A 100 -6.27 -5.26 2.76
C LEU A 100 -7.69 -5.63 3.18
N THR A 101 -7.92 -5.95 4.46
CA THR A 101 -9.26 -6.19 4.99
C THR A 101 -10.16 -4.98 4.78
N LEU A 102 -11.40 -5.23 4.34
CA LEU A 102 -12.38 -4.18 4.17
C LEU A 102 -12.96 -3.75 5.52
N PRO A 103 -13.48 -2.51 5.63
CA PRO A 103 -14.25 -2.10 6.80
C PRO A 103 -15.38 -3.08 7.13
N PRO A 104 -15.68 -3.29 8.42
CA PRO A 104 -16.81 -4.11 8.84
C PRO A 104 -18.13 -3.61 8.24
N ARG A 105 -19.02 -4.54 7.86
CA ARG A 105 -20.29 -4.24 7.17
C ARG A 105 -21.44 -3.86 8.11
N ASP A 106 -21.24 -3.95 9.42
CA ASP A 106 -22.29 -3.83 10.44
C ASP A 106 -22.51 -2.38 10.93
N THR A 107 -21.92 -1.39 10.26
CA THR A 107 -22.10 0.01 10.65
C THR A 107 -23.30 0.60 9.92
N SER A 108 -24.40 0.84 10.64
CA SER A 108 -25.64 1.46 10.12
C SER A 108 -25.46 2.85 9.47
N GLN A 109 -24.27 3.44 9.58
CA GLN A 109 -23.95 4.80 9.14
C GLN A 109 -23.09 4.87 7.88
N SER A 110 -22.70 3.75 7.27
CA SER A 110 -21.85 3.75 6.07
C SER A 110 -22.27 2.66 5.08
N PRO A 111 -22.22 2.94 3.77
CA PRO A 111 -22.55 1.93 2.77
C PRO A 111 -21.58 0.76 2.86
N GLU A 112 -22.09 -0.44 2.63
CA GLU A 112 -21.26 -1.64 2.63
C GLU A 112 -20.29 -1.61 1.45
N ILE A 113 -19.04 -1.96 1.74
CA ILE A 113 -17.94 -1.97 0.77
C ILE A 113 -17.56 -3.41 0.46
N TYR A 114 -17.44 -3.72 -0.83
CA TYR A 114 -17.08 -5.04 -1.34
C TYR A 114 -15.89 -4.95 -2.30
N GLY A 115 -15.11 -6.02 -2.38
CA GLY A 115 -14.16 -6.24 -3.46
C GLY A 115 -14.89 -6.59 -4.76
N ALA A 116 -14.17 -6.51 -5.88
CA ALA A 116 -14.75 -6.72 -7.20
C ALA A 116 -15.16 -8.17 -7.54
N HIS A 117 -15.00 -9.13 -6.61
CA HIS A 117 -15.45 -10.51 -6.76
C HIS A 117 -16.65 -10.80 -5.85
N ASN A 118 -17.60 -11.60 -6.34
CA ASN A 118 -18.80 -11.99 -5.58
C ASN A 118 -19.59 -10.79 -5.04
N ILE A 119 -19.68 -9.71 -5.81
CA ILE A 119 -20.44 -8.51 -5.44
C ILE A 119 -21.92 -8.91 -5.30
N PRO A 120 -22.58 -8.55 -4.18
CA PRO A 120 -23.99 -8.89 -3.99
C PRO A 120 -24.90 -8.17 -4.99
N GLU A 121 -26.10 -8.72 -5.19
CA GLU A 121 -27.17 -8.12 -6.01
C GLU A 121 -27.88 -6.94 -5.31
N LYS A 122 -27.16 -6.14 -4.52
CA LYS A 122 -27.67 -4.93 -3.86
C LYS A 122 -26.80 -3.73 -4.22
N VAL A 123 -27.32 -2.53 -3.93
CA VAL A 123 -26.54 -1.29 -4.07
C VAL A 123 -25.44 -1.30 -3.02
N CYS A 124 -24.19 -1.16 -3.46
CA CYS A 124 -23.03 -1.16 -2.60
C CYS A 124 -21.86 -0.40 -3.23
N CYS A 125 -20.88 -0.05 -2.39
CA CYS A 125 -19.60 0.47 -2.86
C CYS A 125 -18.67 -0.69 -3.22
N VAL A 126 -17.89 -0.52 -4.28
CA VAL A 126 -16.98 -1.55 -4.80
C VAL A 126 -15.58 -1.00 -4.92
N VAL A 127 -14.62 -1.77 -4.42
CA VAL A 127 -13.19 -1.51 -4.60
C VAL A 127 -12.63 -2.48 -5.62
N GLU A 128 -12.05 -1.96 -6.71
CA GLU A 128 -11.47 -2.82 -7.75
C GLU A 128 -10.09 -3.35 -7.32
N THR A 129 -9.86 -4.64 -7.59
CA THR A 129 -8.56 -5.30 -7.35
C THR A 129 -7.40 -4.55 -7.99
N ARG A 130 -7.63 -3.94 -9.16
CA ARG A 130 -6.65 -3.12 -9.87
C ARG A 130 -6.23 -1.91 -9.05
N ASP A 131 -7.17 -1.25 -8.38
CA ASP A 131 -6.89 -0.04 -7.60
C ASP A 131 -6.16 -0.40 -6.32
N ILE A 132 -6.55 -1.49 -5.65
CA ILE A 132 -5.83 -2.04 -4.50
C ILE A 132 -4.38 -2.34 -4.89
N THR A 133 -4.18 -3.03 -6.00
CA THR A 133 -2.85 -3.37 -6.53
C THR A 133 -2.03 -2.11 -6.83
N THR A 134 -2.65 -1.11 -7.47
CA THR A 134 -1.98 0.16 -7.81
C THR A 134 -1.58 0.93 -6.56
N LEU A 135 -2.45 1.00 -5.55
CA LEU A 135 -2.21 1.62 -4.26
C LEU A 135 -1.03 0.96 -3.54
N VAL A 136 -1.07 -0.36 -3.37
CA VAL A 136 0.00 -1.13 -2.72
C VAL A 136 1.34 -0.94 -3.44
N ARG A 137 1.35 -1.07 -4.77
CA ARG A 137 2.58 -0.87 -5.57
C ARG A 137 3.13 0.55 -5.40
N SER A 138 2.28 1.56 -5.39
CA SER A 138 2.71 2.96 -5.26
C SER A 138 3.41 3.23 -3.93
N ILE A 139 2.84 2.73 -2.82
CA ILE A 139 3.44 2.84 -1.48
C ILE A 139 4.74 2.01 -1.40
N SER A 140 4.73 0.79 -1.95
CA SER A 140 5.89 -0.11 -1.94
C SER A 140 7.06 0.49 -2.71
N LEU A 141 6.81 1.03 -3.90
CA LEU A 141 7.82 1.70 -4.71
C LEU A 141 8.41 2.91 -3.97
N THR A 142 7.55 3.75 -3.38
CA THR A 142 7.98 4.90 -2.57
C THR A 142 8.86 4.45 -1.40
N THR A 143 8.50 3.34 -0.73
CA THR A 143 9.26 2.77 0.38
C THR A 143 10.63 2.27 -0.08
N VAL A 144 10.67 1.54 -1.21
CA VAL A 144 11.92 1.08 -1.84
C VAL A 144 12.86 2.24 -2.15
N MET A 145 12.35 3.30 -2.76
CA MET A 145 13.14 4.48 -3.13
C MET A 145 13.72 5.22 -1.91
N ARG A 146 13.03 5.20 -0.78
CA ARG A 146 13.45 5.91 0.45
C ARG A 146 14.43 5.13 1.30
N ALA A 147 14.34 3.80 1.30
CA ALA A 147 15.30 2.98 2.02
C ALA A 147 16.64 3.04 1.28
N LYS A 148 17.70 3.52 1.94
CA LYS A 148 18.99 3.76 1.29
C LYS A 148 19.62 2.47 0.79
N SER A 149 19.93 1.55 1.71
CA SER A 149 20.59 0.27 1.42
C SER A 149 20.00 -0.90 2.21
N GLU A 150 18.86 -0.66 2.86
CA GLU A 150 18.16 -1.65 3.65
C GLU A 150 17.36 -2.57 2.74
N VAL A 151 17.47 -3.86 3.02
CA VAL A 151 16.59 -4.88 2.47
C VAL A 151 15.20 -4.61 3.03
N ILE A 152 14.24 -4.43 2.13
CA ILE A 152 12.83 -4.29 2.49
C ILE A 152 12.13 -5.58 2.10
N SER A 153 11.29 -6.08 2.99
CA SER A 153 10.30 -7.10 2.65
C SER A 153 8.89 -6.50 2.69
N PHE A 154 8.01 -7.06 1.87
CA PHE A 154 6.61 -6.69 1.81
C PHE A 154 5.74 -7.92 1.98
N ASP A 155 4.65 -7.79 2.73
CA ASP A 155 3.64 -8.82 2.90
C ASP A 155 2.23 -8.28 2.65
N VAL A 156 1.30 -9.18 2.35
CA VAL A 156 -0.10 -8.85 2.09
C VAL A 156 -1.01 -9.81 2.83
N VAL A 157 -1.92 -9.25 3.62
CA VAL A 157 -3.00 -9.93 4.34
C VAL A 157 -4.33 -9.49 3.74
N PHE A 158 -5.24 -10.42 3.49
CA PHE A 158 -6.58 -10.12 2.97
C PHE A 158 -7.55 -11.25 3.36
N ILE A 159 -8.85 -10.93 3.38
CA ILE A 159 -9.93 -11.87 3.61
C ILE A 159 -10.60 -12.15 2.27
N GLN A 160 -10.81 -13.43 1.92
CA GLN A 160 -11.39 -13.79 0.61
C GLN A 160 -12.89 -13.45 0.56
N GLU A 161 -13.56 -13.55 1.70
CA GLU A 161 -14.97 -13.24 1.94
C GLU A 161 -15.28 -11.75 1.73
N ASP A 162 -14.25 -10.90 1.67
CA ASP A 162 -14.35 -9.49 1.28
C ASP A 162 -14.48 -9.27 -0.22
N GLY A 163 -14.51 -10.34 -1.03
CA GLY A 163 -14.61 -10.23 -2.48
C GLY A 163 -13.28 -9.83 -3.12
N ILE A 164 -12.17 -10.01 -2.41
CA ILE A 164 -10.81 -9.81 -2.92
C ILE A 164 -10.33 -11.10 -3.59
N PRO A 165 -10.01 -11.10 -4.90
CA PRO A 165 -9.67 -12.32 -5.61
C PRO A 165 -8.26 -12.81 -5.26
N VAL A 166 -8.16 -14.07 -4.82
CA VAL A 166 -6.90 -14.73 -4.43
C VAL A 166 -5.83 -14.64 -5.52
N LYS A 167 -6.18 -14.98 -6.77
CA LYS A 167 -5.25 -14.92 -7.91
C LYS A 167 -4.68 -13.50 -8.15
N GLY A 168 -5.50 -12.47 -7.91
CA GLY A 168 -5.05 -11.07 -8.00
C GLY A 168 -4.02 -10.74 -6.91
N MET A 169 -4.25 -11.24 -5.69
CA MET A 169 -3.36 -11.04 -4.55
C MET A 169 -2.07 -11.86 -4.66
N GLU A 170 -2.10 -13.06 -5.22
CA GLU A 170 -0.90 -13.85 -5.55
C GLU A 170 -0.02 -13.11 -6.56
N GLY A 171 -0.63 -12.56 -7.62
CA GLY A 171 0.07 -11.74 -8.60
C GLY A 171 0.72 -10.50 -7.97
N LEU A 172 0.01 -9.85 -7.04
CA LEU A 172 0.55 -8.72 -6.27
C LEU A 172 1.73 -9.15 -5.38
N LYS A 173 1.61 -10.25 -4.62
CA LYS A 173 2.71 -10.78 -3.80
C LYS A 173 3.96 -11.06 -4.64
N GLY A 174 3.81 -11.69 -5.80
CA GLY A 174 4.93 -11.93 -6.72
C GLY A 174 5.63 -10.64 -7.17
N GLN A 175 4.86 -9.58 -7.45
CA GLN A 175 5.42 -8.29 -7.84
C GLN A 175 6.16 -7.60 -6.70
N LEU A 176 5.67 -7.73 -5.47
CA LEU A 176 6.32 -7.18 -4.29
C LEU A 176 7.64 -7.89 -3.97
N VAL A 177 7.69 -9.20 -4.15
CA VAL A 177 8.93 -9.98 -4.05
C VAL A 177 9.93 -9.52 -5.12
N ALA A 178 9.50 -9.42 -6.37
CA ALA A 178 10.36 -8.96 -7.47
C ALA A 178 10.90 -7.54 -7.22
N LEU A 179 10.05 -6.63 -6.70
CA LEU A 179 10.44 -5.27 -6.35
C LEU A 179 11.51 -5.24 -5.25
N SER A 180 11.37 -6.08 -4.23
CA SER A 180 12.35 -6.22 -3.13
C SER A 180 13.70 -6.74 -3.65
N GLN A 181 13.67 -7.73 -4.53
CA GLN A 181 14.86 -8.34 -5.14
C GLN A 181 15.59 -7.41 -6.11
N ALA A 182 14.85 -6.67 -6.95
CA ALA A 182 15.42 -5.74 -7.92
C ALA A 182 16.30 -4.69 -7.24
N LYS A 183 15.86 -4.20 -6.07
CA LYS A 183 16.64 -3.26 -5.25
C LYS A 183 17.92 -3.91 -4.69
N GLY A 184 17.80 -5.11 -4.12
CA GLY A 184 18.95 -5.85 -3.60
C GLY A 184 20.04 -6.08 -4.65
N THR A 185 19.64 -6.44 -5.87
CA THR A 185 20.53 -6.61 -7.02
C THR A 185 21.19 -5.30 -7.45
N ALA A 186 20.43 -4.21 -7.53
CA ALA A 186 20.96 -2.89 -7.89
C ALA A 186 22.04 -2.41 -6.90
N GLU A 187 21.80 -2.57 -5.60
CA GLU A 187 22.77 -2.22 -4.55
C GLU A 187 24.00 -3.13 -4.58
N ALA A 188 23.84 -4.43 -4.81
CA ALA A 188 24.96 -5.35 -4.97
C ALA A 188 25.85 -4.98 -6.16
N ASN A 189 25.24 -4.61 -7.30
CA ASN A 189 25.97 -4.16 -8.49
C ASN A 189 26.69 -2.83 -8.25
N LYS A 190 26.05 -1.87 -7.56
CA LYS A 190 26.69 -0.60 -7.17
C LYS A 190 27.92 -0.81 -6.31
N ARG A 191 27.86 -1.74 -5.33
CA ARG A 191 29.01 -2.10 -4.48
C ARG A 191 30.14 -2.75 -5.29
N LYS A 192 29.83 -3.68 -6.19
CA LYS A 192 30.82 -4.32 -7.07
C LYS A 192 31.53 -3.28 -7.93
N ASN A 193 30.80 -2.34 -8.52
CA ASN A 193 31.36 -1.28 -9.36
C ASN A 193 32.22 -0.28 -8.55
N ALA A 194 31.83 0.04 -7.32
CA ALA A 194 32.62 0.89 -6.43
C ALA A 194 33.95 0.23 -6.02
N ILE A 195 33.96 -1.09 -5.80
CA ILE A 195 35.19 -1.84 -5.47
C ILE A 195 36.11 -1.97 -6.70
N ALA A 196 35.54 -2.14 -7.89
CA ALA A 196 36.29 -2.20 -9.14
C ALA A 196 36.95 -0.85 -9.50
N GLY A 197 36.29 0.27 -9.21
CA GLY A 197 36.80 1.63 -9.47
C GLY A 197 37.90 2.13 -8.52
N VAL A 198 38.33 1.34 -7.53
CA VAL A 198 39.43 1.67 -6.59
C VAL A 198 40.76 1.02 -7.04
N ARG A 199 40.81 0.35 -8.21
CA ARG A 199 42.05 -0.24 -8.77
C ARG A 199 42.58 0.53 -9.98
N GLU A 200 42.86 1.82 -9.81
CA GLU A 200 43.80 2.62 -10.61
C GLU A 200 44.28 3.70 -9.60
N ILE A 201 45.51 3.74 -9.11
CA ILE A 201 46.81 3.86 -9.78
C ILE A 201 47.89 3.32 -8.81
N ASP A 202 48.85 2.54 -9.30
CA ASP A 202 50.27 2.68 -8.97
C ASP A 202 51.07 1.68 -9.84
N GLY A 203 51.76 2.25 -10.82
CA GLY A 203 52.62 1.58 -11.79
C GLY A 203 53.14 2.58 -12.82
#